data_AF-A0A3N5N0R3-F1
#
_entry.id   AF-A0A3N5N0R3-F1
#
_cell.length_a   1.000
_cell.length_b   1.000
_cell.length_c   1.000
_cell.angle_alpha   90.00
_cell.angle_beta   90.00
_cell.angle_gamma   90.00
#
_symmetry.space_group_name_H-M   'P 1'
#
loop_
_entity.id
_entity.type
_entity.pdbx_description
1 polymer ?
#
loop_
_entity_poly.entity_id
_entity_poly.type
_entity_poly.pdbx_seq_one_letter_code
_entity_poly.pdbx_strand_id
1 'polypeptide(L)'
;MIPRYTRPQMAQIWTAQARFRIWFEIEAHAAAAMAELGMIPPAAAKAVWDKGSKAVFDIARIDEIEREVKHDVIAFLTHLAEHVGPEARFVHAGMTSSDVLDTCFNLQLVQAADLLLADLDDLLAALRRRAFEHKHTLTVGRSHGIHAEPTTFGVKLAYAYAEFARARERMVRAR
;
A
#
# COMPACT_ATOMS: atom_id res chain seq x y z
N MET A 1 10.50 -3.39 -8.34
CA MET A 1 10.05 -2.28 -9.23
C MET A 1 11.26 -1.66 -9.92
N ILE A 2 11.13 -1.16 -11.15
CA ILE A 2 12.26 -0.57 -11.90
C ILE A 2 12.52 0.85 -11.38
N PRO A 3 13.69 1.14 -10.77
CA PRO A 3 13.93 2.43 -10.10
C PRO A 3 13.71 3.66 -11.00
N ARG A 4 14.05 3.53 -12.28
CA ARG A 4 13.88 4.59 -13.28
C ARG A 4 12.43 5.08 -13.46
N TYR A 5 11.45 4.19 -13.32
CA TYR A 5 10.04 4.49 -13.63
C TYR A 5 9.17 4.62 -12.38
N THR A 6 9.66 4.17 -11.24
CA THR A 6 8.87 4.08 -10.02
C THR A 6 8.85 5.43 -9.31
N ARG A 7 7.66 5.96 -9.06
CA ARG A 7 7.52 7.20 -8.29
C ARG A 7 7.89 6.96 -6.82
N PRO A 8 8.57 7.90 -6.15
CA PRO A 8 9.02 7.73 -4.77
C PRO A 8 7.91 7.31 -3.80
N GLN A 9 6.73 7.92 -3.90
CA GLN A 9 5.56 7.59 -3.07
C GLN A 9 5.10 6.13 -3.21
N MET A 10 5.13 5.57 -4.43
CA MET A 10 4.82 4.16 -4.64
C MET A 10 5.96 3.29 -4.11
N ALA A 11 7.22 3.65 -4.36
CA ALA A 11 8.38 2.91 -3.86
C ALA A 11 8.38 2.78 -2.33
N GLN A 12 8.02 3.86 -1.62
CA GLN A 12 8.00 3.91 -0.15
C GLN A 12 7.10 2.82 0.47
N ILE A 13 5.91 2.57 -0.10
CA ILE A 13 4.96 1.54 0.38
C ILE A 13 5.63 0.16 0.43
N TRP A 14 6.47 -0.15 -0.55
CA TRP A 14 7.06 -1.47 -0.73
C TRP A 14 8.47 -1.60 -0.13
N THR A 15 8.91 -0.64 0.68
CA THR A 15 10.20 -0.72 1.39
C THR A 15 10.11 -1.69 2.56
N ALA A 16 11.26 -2.28 2.94
CA ALA A 16 11.34 -3.11 4.14
C ALA A 16 10.97 -2.31 5.42
N GLN A 17 11.34 -1.04 5.47
CA GLN A 17 10.98 -0.12 6.55
C GLN A 17 9.46 0.03 6.68
N ALA A 18 8.74 0.29 5.58
CA ALA A 18 7.28 0.38 5.59
C ALA A 18 6.64 -0.96 6.01
N ARG A 19 7.14 -2.07 5.47
CA ARG A 19 6.68 -3.42 5.84
C ARG A 19 6.81 -3.69 7.35
N PHE A 20 7.99 -3.50 7.93
CA PHE A 20 8.19 -3.76 9.36
C PHE A 20 7.45 -2.78 10.27
N ARG A 21 7.22 -1.54 9.81
CA ARG A 21 6.31 -0.63 10.51
C ARG A 21 4.90 -1.17 10.56
N ILE A 22 4.36 -1.64 9.43
CA ILE A 22 3.03 -2.24 9.36
C ILE A 22 2.96 -3.51 10.21
N TRP A 23 3.97 -4.38 10.19
CA TRP A 23 4.02 -5.58 11.04
C TRP A 23 3.92 -5.22 12.52
N PHE A 24 4.69 -4.22 12.96
CA PHE A 24 4.58 -3.72 14.33
C PHE A 24 3.19 -3.20 14.67
N GLU A 25 2.55 -2.44 13.78
CA GLU A 25 1.20 -1.93 14.01
C GLU A 25 0.18 -3.07 14.15
N ILE A 26 0.25 -4.09 13.28
CA ILE A 26 -0.59 -5.29 13.38
C ILE A 26 -0.41 -5.97 14.74
N GLU A 27 0.84 -6.23 15.12
CA GLU A 27 1.20 -6.87 16.39
C GLU A 27 0.73 -6.05 17.62
N ALA A 28 0.91 -4.73 17.58
CA ALA A 28 0.50 -3.84 18.66
C ALA A 28 -1.03 -3.75 18.77
N HIS A 29 -1.76 -3.78 17.65
CA HIS A 29 -3.21 -3.85 17.63
C HIS A 29 -3.73 -5.19 18.15
N ALA A 30 -3.11 -6.31 17.76
CA ALA A 30 -3.43 -7.62 18.30
C ALA A 30 -3.19 -7.69 19.82
N ALA A 31 -2.05 -7.19 20.30
CA ALA A 31 -1.76 -7.13 21.73
C ALA A 31 -2.78 -6.25 22.49
N ALA A 32 -3.18 -5.11 21.94
CA ALA A 32 -4.22 -4.26 22.53
C ALA A 32 -5.57 -5.00 22.65
N ALA A 33 -6.02 -5.66 21.58
CA ALA A 33 -7.24 -6.45 21.59
C ALA A 33 -7.17 -7.62 22.58
N MET A 34 -6.03 -8.31 22.66
CA MET A 34 -5.81 -9.38 23.65
C MET A 34 -5.89 -8.86 25.09
N ALA A 35 -5.40 -7.65 25.35
CA ALA A 35 -5.51 -7.05 26.67
C ALA A 35 -6.96 -6.68 27.03
N GLU A 36 -7.74 -6.16 26.06
CA GLU A 36 -9.18 -5.90 26.24
C GLU A 36 -9.96 -7.18 26.56
N LEU A 37 -9.55 -8.30 25.96
CA LEU A 37 -10.11 -9.63 26.23
C LEU A 37 -9.59 -10.28 27.52
N GLY A 38 -8.67 -9.63 28.24
CA GLY A 38 -8.09 -10.15 29.48
C GLY A 38 -7.08 -11.29 29.29
N MET A 39 -6.60 -11.52 28.07
CA MET A 39 -5.63 -12.60 27.76
C MET A 39 -4.20 -12.23 28.15
N ILE A 40 -3.86 -10.93 28.06
CA ILE A 40 -2.56 -10.40 28.48
C ILE A 40 -2.74 -9.20 29.42
N PRO A 41 -1.75 -8.88 30.26
CA PRO A 41 -1.84 -7.70 31.13
C PRO A 41 -1.97 -6.40 30.31
N PRO A 42 -2.87 -5.46 30.67
CA PRO A 42 -2.97 -4.17 29.97
C PRO A 42 -1.67 -3.37 29.94
N ALA A 43 -0.85 -3.50 31.00
CA ALA A 43 0.47 -2.90 31.05
C ALA A 43 1.43 -3.44 29.97
N ALA A 44 1.30 -4.72 29.59
CA ALA A 44 2.09 -5.34 28.54
C ALA A 44 1.76 -4.75 27.17
N ALA A 45 0.46 -4.71 26.82
CA ALA A 45 0.00 -4.09 25.57
C ALA A 45 0.42 -2.62 25.47
N LYS A 46 0.29 -1.87 26.56
CA LYS A 46 0.77 -0.48 26.65
C LYS A 46 2.28 -0.38 26.42
N ALA A 47 3.07 -1.27 27.00
CA ALA A 47 4.52 -1.27 26.81
C ALA A 47 4.93 -1.59 25.36
N VAL A 48 4.23 -2.53 24.70
CA VAL A 48 4.44 -2.84 23.28
C VAL A 48 4.18 -1.60 22.43
N TRP A 49 3.05 -0.91 22.65
CA TRP A 49 2.74 0.33 21.93
C TRP A 49 3.75 1.44 22.20
N ASP A 50 3.99 1.78 23.47
CA ASP A 50 4.82 2.94 23.87
C ASP A 50 6.27 2.82 23.42
N LYS A 51 6.83 1.60 23.45
CA LYS A 51 8.23 1.34 23.10
C LYS A 51 8.39 0.98 21.63
N GLY A 52 7.52 0.12 21.09
CA GLY A 52 7.61 -0.31 19.69
C GLY A 52 7.26 0.81 18.70
N SER A 53 6.38 1.74 19.05
CA SER A 53 6.08 2.91 18.19
C SER A 53 7.31 3.80 17.98
N LYS A 54 8.20 3.86 18.98
CA LYS A 54 9.47 4.61 18.94
C LYS A 54 10.63 3.79 18.38
N ALA A 55 10.43 2.49 18.13
CA ALA A 55 11.46 1.63 17.59
C ALA A 55 11.85 2.09 16.18
N VAL A 56 13.16 2.12 15.94
CA VAL A 56 13.74 2.30 14.62
C VAL A 56 14.04 0.91 14.09
N PHE A 57 13.36 0.49 13.02
CA PHE A 57 13.59 -0.83 12.43
C PHE A 57 14.88 -0.82 11.60
N ASP A 58 15.94 -1.35 12.20
CA ASP A 58 17.21 -1.58 11.52
C ASP A 58 17.11 -2.83 10.63
N ILE A 59 17.01 -2.61 9.32
CA ILE A 59 16.87 -3.68 8.34
C ILE A 59 18.10 -4.60 8.35
N ALA A 60 19.31 -4.05 8.52
CA ALA A 60 20.52 -4.85 8.52
C ALA A 60 20.57 -5.77 9.74
N ARG A 61 20.14 -5.26 10.90
CA ARG A 61 20.02 -6.07 12.13
C ARG A 61 18.97 -7.17 12.01
N ILE A 62 17.81 -6.88 11.41
CA ILE A 62 16.77 -7.90 11.15
C ILE A 62 17.30 -8.98 10.19
N ASP A 63 17.96 -8.59 9.10
CA ASP A 63 18.55 -9.52 8.14
C ASP A 63 19.67 -10.39 8.78
N GLU A 64 20.44 -9.84 9.71
CA GLU A 64 21.39 -10.60 10.53
C GLU A 64 20.71 -11.70 11.34
N ILE A 65 19.65 -11.34 12.07
CA ILE A 65 18.90 -12.30 12.88
C ILE A 65 18.26 -13.36 11.97
N GLU A 66 17.68 -12.95 10.83
CA GLU A 66 17.08 -13.86 9.85
C GLU A 66 18.08 -14.89 9.32
N ARG A 67 19.35 -14.49 9.10
CA ARG A 67 20.40 -15.43 8.71
C ARG A 67 20.64 -16.51 9.76
N GLU A 68 20.36 -16.27 11.02
CA GLU A 68 20.49 -17.26 12.10
C GLU A 68 19.22 -18.09 12.26
N VAL A 69 18.06 -17.44 12.40
CA VAL A 69 16.78 -18.12 12.70
C VAL A 69 16.10 -18.72 11.46
N LYS A 70 16.53 -18.33 10.25
CA LYS A 70 15.98 -18.77 8.95
C LYS A 70 14.48 -18.53 8.78
N HIS A 71 13.96 -17.49 9.44
CA HIS A 71 12.56 -17.13 9.44
C HIS A 71 12.38 -15.63 9.69
N ASP A 72 11.77 -14.94 8.74
CA ASP A 72 11.59 -13.48 8.70
C ASP A 72 10.74 -12.92 9.86
N VAL A 73 9.57 -13.50 10.15
CA VAL A 73 8.71 -13.08 11.26
C VAL A 73 9.42 -13.24 12.60
N ILE A 74 10.11 -14.37 12.83
CA ILE A 74 10.90 -14.58 14.05
C ILE A 74 12.03 -13.55 14.15
N ALA A 75 12.70 -13.23 13.04
CA ALA A 75 13.75 -12.24 13.02
C ALA A 75 13.24 -10.84 13.40
N PHE A 76 12.10 -10.45 12.82
CA PHE A 76 11.41 -9.21 13.17
C PHE A 76 11.02 -9.16 14.66
N LEU A 77 10.38 -10.21 15.18
CA LEU A 77 9.94 -10.28 16.57
C LEU A 77 11.13 -10.20 17.54
N THR A 78 12.23 -10.86 17.20
CA THR A 78 13.48 -10.82 17.97
C THR A 78 14.04 -9.41 18.03
N HIS A 79 14.11 -8.71 16.89
CA HIS A 79 14.53 -7.31 16.83
C HIS A 79 13.58 -6.38 17.61
N LEU A 80 12.25 -6.60 17.51
CA LEU A 80 11.27 -5.82 18.26
C LEU A 80 11.45 -6.01 19.78
N ALA A 81 11.78 -7.23 20.22
CA ALA A 81 12.04 -7.53 21.61
C ALA A 81 13.26 -6.78 22.18
N GLU A 82 14.29 -6.49 21.35
CA GLU A 82 15.43 -5.64 21.73
C GLU A 82 14.98 -4.22 22.17
N HIS A 83 13.84 -3.74 21.66
CA HIS A 83 13.28 -2.41 21.97
C HIS A 83 12.24 -2.44 23.09
N VAL A 84 11.31 -3.40 23.03
CA VAL A 84 10.18 -3.49 23.98
C VAL A 84 10.62 -4.06 25.34
N GLY A 85 11.57 -5.00 25.32
CA GLY A 85 12.02 -5.73 26.50
C GLY A 85 11.08 -6.88 26.90
N PRO A 86 10.98 -7.24 28.20
CA PRO A 86 10.29 -8.46 28.65
C PRO A 86 8.82 -8.61 28.23
N GLU A 87 8.13 -7.49 28.01
CA GLU A 87 6.73 -7.49 27.57
C GLU A 87 6.56 -7.96 26.12
N ALA A 88 7.64 -8.02 25.34
CA ALA A 88 7.63 -8.56 23.97
C ALA A 88 7.21 -10.03 23.92
N ARG A 89 7.28 -10.78 25.03
CA ARG A 89 6.84 -12.18 25.11
C ARG A 89 5.35 -12.40 24.78
N PHE A 90 4.55 -11.32 24.83
CA PHE A 90 3.12 -11.36 24.50
C PHE A 90 2.84 -10.99 23.04
N VAL A 91 3.84 -10.49 22.32
CA VAL A 91 3.72 -10.19 20.89
C VAL A 91 3.58 -11.50 20.13
N HIS A 92 2.75 -11.50 19.08
CA HIS A 92 2.45 -12.67 18.25
C HIS A 92 1.77 -13.85 18.98
N ALA A 93 1.30 -13.65 20.22
CA ALA A 93 0.69 -14.70 21.00
C ALA A 93 -0.63 -15.18 20.35
N GLY A 94 -0.69 -16.47 20.00
CA GLY A 94 -1.86 -17.07 19.35
C GLY A 94 -2.02 -16.74 17.86
N MET A 95 -1.05 -16.06 17.26
CA MET A 95 -1.01 -15.73 15.83
C MET A 95 -0.07 -16.67 15.08
N THR A 96 -0.25 -16.71 13.77
CA THR A 96 0.64 -17.34 12.80
C THR A 96 1.29 -16.27 11.93
N SER A 97 2.35 -16.65 11.20
CA SER A 97 3.01 -15.76 10.24
C SER A 97 2.04 -15.14 9.23
N SER A 98 1.06 -15.90 8.74
CA SER A 98 0.06 -15.41 7.78
C SER A 98 -0.79 -14.26 8.31
N ASP A 99 -1.11 -14.26 9.60
CA ASP A 99 -1.91 -13.18 10.20
C ASP A 99 -1.21 -11.82 10.06
N VAL A 100 0.12 -11.80 10.08
CA VAL A 100 0.93 -10.58 9.89
C VAL A 100 1.23 -10.35 8.41
N LEU A 101 1.67 -11.38 7.69
CA LEU A 101 2.12 -11.25 6.30
C LEU A 101 0.98 -10.84 5.36
N ASP A 102 -0.15 -11.54 5.43
CA ASP A 102 -1.27 -11.31 4.51
C ASP A 102 -1.99 -10.00 4.82
N THR A 103 -2.14 -9.67 6.11
CA THR A 103 -2.68 -8.39 6.55
C THR A 103 -1.77 -7.22 6.11
N CYS A 104 -0.45 -7.36 6.27
CA CYS A 104 0.50 -6.36 5.79
C CYS A 104 0.40 -6.17 4.28
N PHE A 105 0.36 -7.26 3.52
CA PHE A 105 0.26 -7.20 2.07
C PHE A 105 -1.04 -6.53 1.64
N ASN A 106 -2.17 -6.85 2.29
CA ASN A 106 -3.45 -6.20 2.04
C ASN A 106 -3.37 -4.68 2.30
N LEU A 107 -2.80 -4.25 3.43
CA LEU A 107 -2.62 -2.83 3.72
C LEU A 107 -1.75 -2.12 2.68
N GLN A 108 -0.66 -2.74 2.23
CA GLN A 108 0.17 -2.18 1.16
C GLN A 108 -0.59 -2.07 -0.17
N LEU A 109 -1.44 -3.05 -0.50
CA LEU A 109 -2.30 -2.98 -1.68
C LEU A 109 -3.32 -1.84 -1.58
N VAL A 110 -3.95 -1.64 -0.43
CA VAL A 110 -4.89 -0.53 -0.20
C VAL A 110 -4.18 0.83 -0.34
N GLN A 111 -3.00 0.98 0.29
CA GLN A 111 -2.18 2.20 0.16
C GLN A 111 -1.77 2.46 -1.30
N ALA A 112 -1.41 1.41 -2.05
CA ALA A 112 -1.07 1.54 -3.46
C ALA A 112 -2.29 1.92 -4.31
N ALA A 113 -3.46 1.34 -4.02
CA ALA A 113 -4.71 1.65 -4.69
C ALA A 113 -5.13 3.12 -4.46
N ASP A 114 -4.92 3.66 -3.25
CA ASP A 114 -5.16 5.07 -2.95
C ASP A 114 -4.34 6.01 -3.85
N LEU A 115 -3.05 5.72 -4.05
CA LEU A 115 -2.21 6.50 -4.97
C LEU A 115 -2.69 6.42 -6.42
N LEU A 116 -3.11 5.23 -6.87
CA LEU A 116 -3.60 5.02 -8.23
C LEU A 116 -4.95 5.69 -8.47
N LEU A 117 -5.83 5.71 -7.47
CA LEU A 117 -7.11 6.41 -7.56
C LEU A 117 -6.92 7.92 -7.69
N ALA A 118 -6.01 8.51 -6.92
CA ALA A 118 -5.67 9.93 -7.04
C ALA A 118 -5.14 10.26 -8.45
N ASP A 119 -4.23 9.43 -8.99
CA ASP A 119 -3.72 9.63 -10.36
C ASP A 119 -4.82 9.52 -11.43
N LEU A 120 -5.75 8.59 -11.25
CA LEU A 120 -6.88 8.41 -12.16
C LEU A 120 -7.82 9.63 -12.13
N ASP A 121 -8.04 10.21 -10.96
CA ASP A 121 -8.80 11.45 -10.80
C ASP A 121 -8.14 12.62 -11.54
N ASP A 122 -6.84 12.79 -11.39
CA ASP A 122 -6.07 13.82 -12.12
C ASP A 122 -6.11 13.60 -13.64
N LEU A 123 -5.95 12.35 -14.09
CA LEU A 123 -6.02 11.99 -15.50
C LEU A 123 -7.40 12.27 -16.09
N LEU A 124 -8.47 11.91 -15.38
CA LEU A 124 -9.83 12.17 -15.80
C LEU A 124 -10.12 13.66 -15.89
N ALA A 125 -9.67 14.46 -14.91
CA ALA A 125 -9.79 15.91 -14.95
C ALA A 125 -9.05 16.50 -16.16
N ALA A 126 -7.83 16.05 -16.44
CA ALA A 126 -7.05 16.48 -17.59
C ALA A 126 -7.72 16.12 -18.93
N LEU A 127 -8.17 14.88 -19.08
CA LEU A 127 -8.89 14.40 -20.27
C LEU A 127 -10.18 15.18 -20.50
N ARG A 128 -10.98 15.40 -19.45
CA ARG A 128 -12.22 16.20 -19.53
C ARG A 128 -11.94 17.61 -20.02
N ARG A 129 -10.97 18.29 -19.41
CA ARG A 129 -10.58 19.65 -19.80
C ARG A 129 -10.19 19.72 -21.28
N ARG A 130 -9.29 18.83 -21.72
CA ARG A 130 -8.79 18.81 -23.11
C ARG A 130 -9.88 18.39 -24.10
N ALA A 131 -10.79 17.51 -23.72
CA ALA A 131 -11.93 17.11 -24.55
C ALA A 131 -12.86 18.30 -24.84
N PHE A 132 -13.17 19.11 -23.82
CA PHE A 132 -13.97 20.33 -24.00
C PHE A 132 -13.22 21.44 -24.75
N GLU A 133 -11.93 21.64 -24.47
CA GLU A 133 -11.06 22.59 -25.20
C GLU A 133 -11.07 22.31 -26.72
N HIS A 134 -11.02 21.04 -27.09
CA HIS A 134 -10.99 20.60 -28.49
C HIS A 134 -12.33 20.12 -29.03
N LYS A 135 -13.44 20.49 -28.37
CA LYS A 135 -14.80 20.02 -28.72
C LYS A 135 -15.14 20.22 -30.19
N HIS A 136 -14.68 21.32 -30.79
CA HIS A 136 -14.95 21.69 -32.18
C HIS A 136 -13.70 21.69 -33.08
N THR A 137 -12.54 21.22 -32.58
CA THR A 137 -11.32 21.10 -33.40
C THR A 137 -11.48 19.94 -34.37
N LEU A 138 -11.67 20.24 -35.67
CA LEU A 138 -11.79 19.22 -36.72
C LEU A 138 -10.53 18.34 -36.82
N THR A 139 -10.73 17.04 -37.00
CA THR A 139 -9.68 16.05 -37.24
C THR A 139 -10.19 14.95 -38.16
N VAL A 140 -9.30 14.36 -38.95
CA VAL A 140 -9.63 13.15 -39.73
C VAL A 140 -10.04 11.99 -38.79
N GLY A 141 -11.18 11.37 -39.06
CA GLY A 141 -11.56 10.10 -38.43
C GLY A 141 -10.70 8.95 -38.97
N ARG A 142 -10.60 7.84 -38.23
CA ARG A 142 -9.89 6.64 -38.70
C ARG A 142 -10.64 5.37 -38.33
N SER A 143 -10.79 4.46 -39.28
CA SER A 143 -11.22 3.08 -39.09
C SER A 143 -10.25 2.15 -39.82
N HIS A 144 -9.92 0.99 -39.25
CA HIS A 144 -8.90 0.08 -39.80
C HIS A 144 -7.55 0.76 -40.13
N GLY A 145 -7.22 1.86 -39.44
CA GLY A 145 -6.01 2.66 -39.73
C GLY A 145 -6.12 3.59 -40.95
N ILE A 146 -7.23 3.57 -41.69
CA ILE A 146 -7.48 4.37 -42.90
C ILE A 146 -8.32 5.61 -42.57
N HIS A 147 -8.16 6.68 -43.35
CA HIS A 147 -8.98 7.88 -43.23
C HIS A 147 -10.47 7.56 -43.41
N ALA A 148 -11.27 8.04 -42.47
CA ALA A 148 -12.72 7.94 -42.45
C ALA A 148 -13.34 9.35 -42.39
N GLU A 149 -14.65 9.42 -42.18
CA GLU A 149 -15.38 10.68 -42.06
C GLU A 149 -14.76 11.62 -40.98
N PRO A 150 -14.74 12.94 -41.21
CA PRO A 150 -14.24 13.89 -40.23
C PRO A 150 -14.96 13.80 -38.88
N THR A 151 -14.21 14.03 -37.80
CA THR A 151 -14.74 14.12 -36.43
C THR A 151 -14.07 15.30 -35.72
N THR A 152 -14.20 15.41 -34.39
CA THR A 152 -13.48 16.39 -33.59
C THR A 152 -12.46 15.73 -32.66
N PHE A 153 -11.35 16.41 -32.41
CA PHE A 153 -10.30 15.89 -31.53
C PHE A 153 -10.80 15.74 -30.08
N GLY A 154 -11.76 16.59 -29.67
CA GLY A 154 -12.46 16.46 -28.40
C GLY A 154 -13.17 15.11 -28.22
N VAL A 155 -13.84 14.59 -29.26
CA VAL A 155 -14.49 13.27 -29.20
C VAL A 155 -13.46 12.15 -28.98
N LYS A 156 -12.28 12.22 -29.61
CA LYS A 156 -11.21 11.23 -29.40
C LYS A 156 -10.72 11.20 -27.95
N LEU A 157 -10.62 12.37 -27.31
CA LEU A 157 -10.26 12.47 -25.90
C LEU A 157 -11.39 12.03 -24.96
N ALA A 158 -12.64 12.32 -25.32
CA ALA A 158 -13.81 11.86 -24.57
C ALA A 158 -13.94 10.32 -24.57
N TYR A 159 -13.56 9.65 -25.66
CA TYR A 159 -13.44 8.19 -25.68
C TYR A 159 -12.45 7.69 -24.62
N ALA A 160 -11.24 8.26 -24.58
CA ALA A 160 -10.25 7.90 -23.55
C ALA A 160 -10.77 8.17 -22.13
N TYR A 161 -11.44 9.32 -21.92
CA TYR A 161 -12.08 9.62 -20.64
C TYR A 161 -13.08 8.53 -20.21
N ALA A 162 -13.95 8.07 -21.11
CA ALA A 162 -14.93 7.04 -20.80
C ALA A 162 -14.27 5.69 -20.42
N GLU A 163 -13.17 5.32 -21.08
CA GLU A 163 -12.41 4.11 -20.72
C GLU A 163 -11.76 4.24 -19.33
N PHE A 164 -11.10 5.37 -19.05
CA PHE A 164 -10.46 5.60 -17.76
C PHE A 164 -11.48 5.75 -16.62
N ALA A 165 -12.67 6.27 -16.89
CA ALA A 165 -13.74 6.34 -15.89
C ALA A 165 -14.18 4.93 -15.45
N ARG A 166 -14.35 4.01 -16.42
CA ARG A 166 -14.60 2.59 -16.11
C ARG A 166 -13.43 1.93 -15.39
N ALA A 167 -12.19 2.29 -15.74
CA ALA A 167 -11.00 1.78 -15.06
C ALA A 167 -10.95 2.23 -13.59
N ARG A 168 -11.31 3.49 -13.33
CA ARG A 168 -11.44 4.02 -11.97
C ARG A 168 -12.51 3.28 -11.17
N GLU A 169 -13.69 3.04 -11.73
CA GLU A 169 -14.73 2.25 -11.05
C GLU A 169 -14.23 0.85 -10.69
N ARG A 170 -13.48 0.18 -11.58
CA ARG A 170 -12.85 -1.11 -11.27
C ARG A 170 -11.83 -1.00 -10.13
N MET A 171 -11.03 0.06 -10.11
CA MET A 171 -10.05 0.29 -9.05
C MET A 171 -10.73 0.52 -7.70
N VAL A 172 -11.81 1.33 -7.67
CA VAL A 172 -12.61 1.54 -6.44
C VAL A 172 -13.21 0.25 -5.93
N ARG A 173 -13.67 -0.66 -6.81
CA ARG A 173 -14.20 -1.98 -6.39
C ARG A 173 -13.12 -2.93 -5.87
N ALA A 174 -11.87 -2.76 -6.29
CA ALA A 174 -10.76 -3.62 -5.88
C ALA A 174 -10.14 -3.17 -4.55
N ARG A 175 -10.23 -1.87 -4.24
CA ARG A 175 -9.83 -1.27 -2.97
C ARG A 175 -10.83 -1.58 -1.88
#